data_AF-A0A1L7NI22-F1
#
_entry.id   AF-A0A1L7NI22-F1
#
_cell.length_a   1.000
_cell.length_b   1.000
_cell.length_c   1.000
_cell.angle_alpha   90.00
_cell.angle_beta   90.00
_cell.angle_gamma   90.00
#
_symmetry.space_group_name_H-M   'P 1'
#
loop_
_entity.id
_entity.type
_entity.pdbx_description
1 polymer ?
#
loop_
_entity_poly.entity_id
_entity_poly.type
_entity_poly.pdbx_seq_one_letter_code
_entity_poly.pdbx_strand_id
1 'polypeptide(L)'
;MTNAATKTNKEAINIVKARFVRLPSNTSSGRFRDIETGIAQSDACILRDYYCRSGGNEDLDPAYLLGCLDWAYGERFVPNAPMILGNGFINLWRAPDLQPSGATVSKEEVGPFIEFLKRWFPDDNERDYFGWWIAMSVRHQDQKIIATPLLRSEHGVGKGFMAETFLPGLLGKSSAALCHLKDVVGDFNETVEGKTCLVIDEVYRSKKSTTDSLKSIQGNATLTLRRKHQPVVVIDNYINFIITSNDHIPLARISHDRINKNG
;
A
#
# COMPACT_ATOMS: atom_id res chain seq x y z
N MET A 1 -40.19 -41.89 -0.77
CA MET A 1 -39.39 -40.94 0.03
C MET A 1 -38.17 -40.57 -0.79
N THR A 2 -38.28 -39.50 -1.56
CA THR A 2 -37.23 -39.02 -2.47
C THR A 2 -36.26 -38.16 -1.66
N ASN A 3 -35.05 -38.67 -1.44
CA ASN A 3 -33.93 -37.90 -0.89
C ASN A 3 -33.56 -36.80 -1.88
N ALA A 4 -34.12 -35.61 -1.69
CA ALA A 4 -33.57 -34.40 -2.26
C ALA A 4 -32.27 -34.11 -1.49
N ALA A 5 -31.13 -34.47 -2.09
CA ALA A 5 -29.84 -33.96 -1.62
C ALA A 5 -29.93 -32.43 -1.67
N THR A 6 -29.96 -31.79 -0.50
CA THR A 6 -29.97 -30.34 -0.34
C THR A 6 -28.73 -29.80 -1.05
N LYS A 7 -28.97 -29.04 -2.12
CA LYS A 7 -27.93 -28.52 -3.00
C LYS A 7 -27.22 -27.41 -2.23
N THR A 8 -26.07 -27.72 -1.64
CA THR A 8 -25.28 -26.80 -0.80
C THR A 8 -25.17 -25.42 -1.44
N ASN A 9 -25.43 -24.36 -0.66
CA ASN A 9 -25.34 -22.97 -1.10
C ASN A 9 -23.89 -22.58 -1.40
N LYS A 10 -23.46 -22.88 -2.63
CA LYS A 10 -22.11 -22.62 -3.13
C LYS A 10 -21.75 -21.13 -3.09
N GLU A 11 -22.73 -20.25 -3.23
CA GLU A 11 -22.52 -18.80 -3.20
C GLU A 11 -22.10 -18.35 -1.80
N ALA A 12 -22.82 -18.79 -0.76
CA ALA A 12 -22.47 -18.51 0.63
C ALA A 12 -21.09 -19.09 1.01
N ILE A 13 -20.74 -20.28 0.52
CA ILE A 13 -19.38 -20.84 0.71
C ILE A 13 -18.32 -19.95 0.03
N ASN A 14 -18.57 -19.48 -1.20
CA ASN A 14 -17.63 -18.61 -1.89
C ASN A 14 -17.41 -17.28 -1.17
N ILE A 15 -18.45 -16.72 -0.54
CA ILE A 15 -18.34 -15.51 0.29
C ILE A 15 -17.46 -15.78 1.53
N VAL A 16 -17.62 -16.93 2.19
CA VAL A 16 -16.73 -17.36 3.29
C VAL A 16 -15.29 -17.49 2.80
N LYS A 17 -15.05 -18.15 1.66
CA LYS A 17 -13.72 -18.31 1.06
C LYS A 17 -13.07 -16.98 0.66
N ALA A 18 -13.86 -15.99 0.27
CA ALA A 18 -13.34 -14.67 -0.08
C ALA A 18 -12.85 -13.89 1.15
N ARG A 19 -13.39 -14.17 2.35
CA ARG A 19 -13.03 -13.48 3.59
C ARG A 19 -11.97 -14.19 4.41
N PHE A 20 -11.97 -15.52 4.42
CA PHE A 20 -11.13 -16.31 5.32
C PHE A 20 -10.16 -17.21 4.54
N VAL A 21 -8.96 -17.39 5.12
CA VAL A 21 -7.96 -18.35 4.65
C VAL A 21 -7.53 -19.28 5.76
N ARG A 22 -7.17 -20.51 5.40
CA ARG A 22 -6.65 -21.49 6.33
C ARG A 22 -5.16 -21.27 6.56
N LEU A 23 -4.73 -21.35 7.81
CA LEU A 23 -3.34 -21.21 8.22
C LEU A 23 -2.76 -22.56 8.68
N PRO A 24 -1.44 -22.77 8.51
CA PRO A 24 -0.73 -23.82 9.22
C PRO A 24 -0.98 -23.74 10.72
N SER A 25 -1.22 -24.90 11.34
CA SER A 25 -1.39 -25.02 12.78
C SER A 25 -0.35 -25.97 13.35
N ASN A 26 0.22 -25.60 14.48
CA ASN A 26 1.07 -26.47 15.30
C ASN A 26 0.28 -27.21 16.39
N THR A 27 -1.04 -27.03 16.43
CA THR A 27 -1.97 -27.72 17.32
C THR A 27 -2.89 -28.66 16.54
N SER A 28 -3.63 -29.51 17.26
CA SER A 28 -4.65 -30.38 16.66
C SER A 28 -5.84 -29.62 16.09
N SER A 29 -6.09 -28.40 16.58
CA SER A 29 -7.12 -27.50 16.03
C SER A 29 -6.63 -26.81 14.77
N GLY A 30 -7.46 -26.82 13.73
CA GLY A 30 -7.18 -26.04 12.54
C GLY A 30 -7.27 -24.54 12.82
N ARG A 31 -6.44 -23.76 12.13
CA ARG A 31 -6.40 -22.30 12.24
C ARG A 31 -6.80 -21.66 10.93
N PHE A 32 -7.41 -20.50 11.02
CA PHE A 32 -7.74 -19.67 9.87
C PHE A 32 -7.56 -18.20 10.25
N ARG A 33 -7.60 -17.32 9.26
CA ARG A 33 -7.48 -15.88 9.47
C ARG A 33 -8.56 -15.17 8.69
N ASP A 34 -9.21 -14.21 9.35
CA ASP A 34 -10.00 -13.20 8.66
C ASP A 34 -9.06 -12.24 7.95
N ILE A 35 -9.13 -12.22 6.63
CA ILE A 35 -8.21 -11.44 5.81
C ILE A 35 -8.45 -9.94 6.00
N GLU A 36 -9.69 -9.52 6.27
CA GLU A 36 -10.03 -8.10 6.46
C GLU A 36 -9.44 -7.57 7.76
N THR A 37 -9.59 -8.32 8.85
CA THR A 37 -9.14 -7.88 10.19
C THR A 37 -7.70 -8.28 10.51
N GLY A 38 -7.14 -9.25 9.77
CA GLY A 38 -5.81 -9.83 10.03
C GLY A 38 -5.79 -10.80 11.23
N ILE A 39 -6.91 -10.98 11.92
CA ILE A 39 -6.98 -11.77 13.17
C ILE A 39 -7.02 -13.26 12.83
N ALA A 40 -6.06 -14.00 13.39
CA ALA A 40 -6.06 -15.46 13.33
C ALA A 40 -7.00 -16.04 14.40
N GLN A 41 -7.79 -17.03 14.00
CA GLN A 41 -8.82 -17.69 14.79
C GLN A 41 -8.64 -19.21 14.75
N SER A 42 -9.19 -19.91 15.75
CA SER A 42 -9.25 -21.37 15.82
C SER A 42 -10.66 -21.93 16.02
N ASP A 43 -11.63 -21.07 16.37
CA ASP A 43 -13.03 -21.49 16.50
C ASP A 43 -13.71 -21.49 15.13
N ALA A 44 -13.85 -22.68 14.55
CA ALA A 44 -14.50 -22.85 13.25
C ALA A 44 -15.99 -22.45 13.27
N CYS A 45 -16.64 -22.32 14.43
CA CYS A 45 -18.03 -21.85 14.51
C CYS A 45 -18.21 -20.45 13.92
N ILE A 46 -17.16 -19.62 13.92
CA ILE A 46 -17.15 -18.31 13.27
C ILE A 46 -17.41 -18.45 11.76
N LEU A 47 -16.84 -19.46 11.11
CA LEU A 47 -17.07 -19.71 9.68
C LEU A 47 -18.53 -20.07 9.40
N ARG A 48 -19.15 -20.85 10.29
CA ARG A 48 -20.58 -21.21 10.19
C ARG A 48 -21.48 -20.01 10.44
N ASP A 49 -21.20 -19.18 11.46
CA ASP A 49 -21.95 -17.93 11.67
C ASP A 49 -21.87 -17.03 10.43
N TYR A 50 -20.68 -16.84 9.86
CA TYR A 50 -20.51 -16.03 8.66
C TYR A 50 -21.19 -16.63 7.42
N TYR A 51 -21.14 -17.96 7.25
CA TYR A 51 -21.87 -18.69 6.22
C TYR A 51 -23.38 -18.43 6.29
N CYS A 52 -23.97 -18.55 7.48
CA CYS A 52 -25.40 -18.31 7.69
C CYS A 52 -25.78 -16.85 7.38
N ARG A 53 -24.97 -15.89 7.82
CA ARG A 53 -25.16 -14.46 7.49
C ARG A 53 -25.04 -14.17 5.99
N SER A 54 -24.34 -15.03 5.26
CA SER A 54 -24.17 -14.95 3.81
C SER A 54 -25.29 -15.66 3.03
N GLY A 55 -26.38 -16.07 3.70
CA GLY A 55 -27.53 -16.73 3.08
C GLY A 55 -27.44 -18.26 3.02
N GLY A 56 -26.42 -18.86 3.63
CA GLY A 56 -26.36 -20.29 3.87
C GLY A 56 -27.45 -20.72 4.85
N ASN A 57 -28.16 -21.81 4.56
CA ASN A 57 -29.28 -22.27 5.38
C ASN A 57 -29.15 -23.73 5.82
N GLU A 58 -28.13 -24.42 5.31
CA GLU A 58 -27.78 -25.78 5.67
C GLU A 58 -26.95 -25.78 6.96
N ASP A 59 -27.20 -26.77 7.81
CA ASP A 59 -26.38 -27.03 8.99
C ASP A 59 -25.09 -27.73 8.57
N LEU A 60 -24.14 -26.95 8.04
CA LEU A 60 -22.83 -27.43 7.65
C LEU A 60 -21.93 -27.56 8.88
N ASP A 61 -21.19 -28.66 8.93
CA ASP A 61 -20.12 -28.85 9.90
C ASP A 61 -19.08 -27.72 9.76
N PRO A 62 -18.77 -26.96 10.84
CA PRO A 62 -17.70 -25.98 10.84
C PRO A 62 -16.36 -26.51 10.30
N ALA A 63 -16.04 -27.80 10.53
CA ALA A 63 -14.83 -28.42 10.01
C ALA A 63 -14.85 -28.56 8.48
N TYR A 64 -16.03 -28.78 7.88
CA TYR A 64 -16.19 -28.80 6.43
C TYR A 64 -15.95 -27.40 5.83
N LEU A 65 -16.52 -26.35 6.43
CA LEU A 65 -16.29 -24.96 6.00
C LEU A 65 -14.80 -24.57 6.10
N LEU A 66 -14.14 -24.96 7.19
CA LEU A 66 -12.70 -24.79 7.35
C LEU A 66 -11.90 -25.56 6.28
N GLY A 67 -12.36 -26.75 5.90
CA GLY A 67 -11.80 -27.55 4.81
C GLY A 67 -11.94 -26.92 3.42
N CYS A 68 -12.92 -26.05 3.23
CA CYS A 68 -13.17 -25.37 1.97
C CYS A 68 -12.27 -24.14 1.73
N LEU A 69 -11.65 -23.60 2.79
CA LEU A 69 -10.80 -22.40 2.71
C LEU A 69 -9.50 -22.69 1.95
N ASP A 70 -9.04 -21.70 1.20
CA ASP A 70 -7.74 -21.77 0.53
C ASP A 70 -6.61 -21.64 1.58
N TRP A 71 -5.48 -22.30 1.32
CA TRP A 71 -4.34 -22.29 2.23
C TRP A 71 -3.49 -21.03 2.07
N ALA A 72 -3.09 -20.48 3.20
CA ALA A 72 -2.15 -19.37 3.32
C ALA A 72 -0.95 -19.77 4.20
N TYR A 73 0.24 -19.84 3.61
CA TYR A 73 1.48 -20.27 4.28
C TYR A 73 2.34 -19.11 4.79
N GLY A 74 1.96 -17.87 4.46
CA GLY A 74 2.66 -16.68 4.88
C GLY A 74 2.04 -15.42 4.31
N GLU A 75 2.78 -14.32 4.47
CA GLU A 75 2.40 -12.99 4.04
C GLU A 75 3.45 -12.44 3.09
N ARG A 76 3.01 -11.66 2.10
CA ARG A 76 3.90 -10.87 1.26
C ARG A 76 3.20 -9.58 0.86
N PHE A 77 3.95 -8.50 0.69
CA PHE A 77 3.42 -7.26 0.16
C PHE A 77 3.75 -7.19 -1.34
N VAL A 78 2.74 -7.33 -2.20
CA VAL A 78 2.87 -7.23 -3.66
C VAL A 78 1.81 -6.27 -4.18
N PRO A 79 2.14 -5.00 -4.42
CA PRO A 79 1.19 -4.02 -4.93
C PRO A 79 0.54 -4.46 -6.24
N ASN A 80 -0.69 -4.01 -6.49
CA ASN A 80 -1.48 -4.34 -7.68
C ASN A 80 -1.77 -5.84 -7.91
N ALA A 81 -1.35 -6.72 -6.99
CA ALA A 81 -1.64 -8.15 -7.07
C ALA A 81 -2.91 -8.52 -6.28
N PRO A 82 -3.54 -9.67 -6.59
CA PRO A 82 -4.71 -10.16 -5.86
C PRO A 82 -4.44 -10.35 -4.36
N MET A 83 -5.52 -10.40 -3.58
CA MET A 83 -5.46 -10.60 -2.13
C MET A 83 -4.80 -11.92 -1.72
N ILE A 84 -5.00 -12.98 -2.51
CA ILE A 84 -4.30 -14.25 -2.35
C ILE A 84 -3.36 -14.40 -3.55
N LEU A 85 -2.07 -14.45 -3.27
CA LEU A 85 -1.03 -14.60 -4.27
C LEU A 85 -0.91 -16.06 -4.72
N GLY A 86 -0.37 -16.24 -5.92
CA GLY A 86 0.08 -17.57 -6.35
C GLY A 86 0.99 -18.20 -5.30
N ASN A 87 0.79 -19.50 -5.03
CA ASN A 87 1.47 -20.28 -3.99
C ASN A 87 0.95 -20.10 -2.56
N GLY A 88 -0.23 -19.49 -2.36
CA GLY A 88 -0.88 -19.45 -1.06
C GLY A 88 -0.21 -18.48 -0.09
N PHE A 89 0.11 -17.27 -0.54
CA PHE A 89 0.50 -16.17 0.36
C PHE A 89 -0.63 -15.17 0.44
N ILE A 90 -0.88 -14.63 1.63
CA ILE A 90 -1.78 -13.48 1.81
C ILE A 90 -1.02 -12.24 1.37
N ASN A 91 -1.63 -11.49 0.45
CA ASN A 91 -1.12 -10.19 0.07
C ASN A 91 -1.47 -9.16 1.15
N LEU A 92 -0.45 -8.47 1.66
CA LEU A 92 -0.60 -7.39 2.62
C LEU A 92 -1.00 -6.06 1.96
N TRP A 93 -0.84 -5.96 0.63
CA TRP A 93 -1.29 -4.79 -0.10
C TRP A 93 -2.81 -4.75 -0.19
N ARG A 94 -3.38 -3.57 -0.02
CA ARG A 94 -4.80 -3.27 -0.17
C ARG A 94 -4.97 -2.21 -1.23
N ALA A 95 -5.86 -2.47 -2.18
CA ALA A 95 -6.23 -1.49 -3.17
C ALA A 95 -6.86 -0.26 -2.48
N PRO A 96 -6.69 0.95 -3.02
CA PRO A 96 -7.33 2.16 -2.50
C PRO A 96 -8.86 2.03 -2.49
N ASP A 97 -9.52 2.68 -1.53
CA ASP A 97 -11.00 2.76 -1.54
C ASP A 97 -11.51 3.45 -2.82
N LEU A 98 -10.74 4.44 -3.30
CA LEU A 98 -10.99 5.12 -4.57
C LEU A 98 -10.51 4.25 -5.74
N GLN A 99 -11.46 3.72 -6.50
CA GLN A 99 -11.20 2.92 -7.70
C GLN A 99 -11.52 3.70 -8.98
N PRO A 100 -10.77 3.48 -10.08
CA PRO A 100 -11.05 4.13 -11.35
C PRO A 100 -12.44 3.70 -11.86
N SER A 101 -13.30 4.67 -12.16
CA SER A 101 -14.64 4.41 -12.70
C SER A 101 -14.64 3.95 -14.16
N GLY A 102 -13.52 4.14 -14.87
CA GLY A 102 -13.42 3.93 -16.31
C GLY A 102 -14.12 5.00 -17.16
N ALA A 103 -14.83 5.95 -16.53
CA ALA A 103 -15.48 7.05 -17.23
C ALA A 103 -14.46 8.08 -17.72
N THR A 104 -14.69 8.63 -18.90
CA THR A 104 -13.97 9.81 -19.35
C THR A 104 -14.57 11.04 -18.67
N VAL A 105 -13.74 11.84 -18.02
CA VAL A 105 -14.16 13.08 -17.35
C VAL A 105 -13.69 14.30 -18.14
N SER A 106 -14.50 15.34 -18.14
CA SER A 106 -14.18 16.66 -18.68
C SER A 106 -13.26 17.44 -17.73
N LYS A 107 -12.60 18.49 -18.24
CA LYS A 107 -11.73 19.35 -17.40
C LYS A 107 -12.53 20.10 -16.35
N GLU A 108 -13.78 20.42 -16.66
CA GLU A 108 -14.72 21.13 -15.80
C GLU A 108 -15.09 20.30 -14.57
N GLU A 109 -15.31 18.98 -14.74
CA GLU A 109 -15.61 18.06 -13.65
C GLU A 109 -14.45 17.88 -12.67
N VAL A 110 -13.21 18.01 -13.15
CA VAL A 110 -11.99 17.93 -12.32
C VAL A 110 -11.38 19.31 -12.04
N GLY A 111 -12.14 20.37 -12.25
CA GLY A 111 -11.70 21.77 -12.09
C GLY A 111 -10.97 22.04 -10.77
N PRO A 112 -11.53 21.64 -9.60
CA PRO A 112 -10.87 21.85 -8.30
C PRO A 112 -9.49 21.18 -8.20
N PHE A 113 -9.32 20.01 -8.81
CA PHE A 113 -8.04 19.32 -8.83
C PHE A 113 -7.01 20.02 -9.73
N ILE A 114 -7.45 20.47 -10.91
CA ILE A 114 -6.60 21.25 -11.82
C ILE A 114 -6.15 22.56 -11.16
N GLU A 115 -7.05 23.27 -10.49
CA GLU A 115 -6.73 24.51 -9.76
C GLU A 115 -5.77 24.27 -8.61
N PHE A 116 -5.97 23.18 -7.84
CA PHE A 116 -5.04 22.76 -6.80
C PHE A 116 -3.63 22.55 -7.36
N LEU A 117 -3.50 21.80 -8.45
CA LEU A 117 -2.20 21.57 -9.10
C LEU A 117 -1.59 22.85 -9.66
N LYS A 118 -2.37 23.74 -10.27
CA LYS A 118 -1.90 25.05 -10.76
C LYS A 118 -1.35 25.94 -9.65
N ARG A 119 -1.98 25.90 -8.47
CA ARG A 119 -1.52 26.66 -7.30
C ARG A 119 -0.19 26.12 -6.77
N TRP A 120 0.00 24.81 -6.83
CA TRP A 120 1.22 24.13 -6.37
C TRP A 120 2.37 24.22 -7.36
N PHE A 121 2.05 24.10 -8.66
CA PHE A 121 2.99 24.10 -9.77
C PHE A 121 2.53 25.14 -10.80
N PRO A 122 2.90 26.42 -10.60
CA PRO A 122 2.56 27.48 -11.54
C PRO A 122 3.17 27.26 -12.92
N ASP A 123 4.36 26.65 -12.99
CA ASP A 123 4.97 26.22 -14.24
C ASP A 123 4.26 24.99 -14.82
N ASP A 124 3.91 25.08 -16.10
CA ASP A 124 3.15 24.04 -16.79
C ASP A 124 3.95 22.73 -16.93
N ASN A 125 5.26 22.80 -17.16
CA ASN A 125 6.09 21.60 -17.33
C ASN A 125 6.29 20.87 -16.00
N GLU A 126 6.53 21.60 -14.90
CA GLU A 126 6.61 21.02 -13.56
C GLU A 126 5.29 20.35 -13.18
N ARG A 127 4.16 20.99 -13.51
CA ARG A 127 2.83 20.47 -13.23
C ARG A 127 2.52 19.20 -14.01
N ASP A 128 2.82 19.19 -15.31
CA ASP A 128 2.63 18.02 -16.16
C ASP A 128 3.52 16.86 -15.71
N TYR A 129 4.79 17.15 -15.38
CA TYR A 129 5.73 16.17 -14.86
C TYR A 129 5.24 15.55 -13.55
N PHE A 130 4.81 16.38 -12.59
CA PHE A 130 4.28 15.88 -11.32
C PHE A 130 2.98 15.08 -11.51
N GLY A 131 2.13 15.51 -12.45
CA GLY A 131 0.94 14.76 -12.85
C GLY A 131 1.27 13.37 -13.39
N TRP A 132 2.26 13.26 -14.30
CA TRP A 132 2.75 11.97 -14.80
C TRP A 132 3.37 11.12 -13.70
N TRP A 133 4.13 11.74 -12.79
CA TRP A 133 4.73 11.03 -11.65
C TRP A 133 3.65 10.43 -10.75
N ILE A 134 2.60 11.19 -10.38
CA ILE A 134 1.47 10.67 -9.60
C ILE A 134 0.76 9.56 -10.38
N ALA A 135 0.50 9.75 -11.66
CA ALA A 135 -0.18 8.75 -12.49
C ALA A 135 0.58 7.41 -12.50
N MET A 136 1.91 7.45 -12.64
CA MET A 136 2.75 6.25 -12.55
C MET A 136 2.73 5.64 -11.15
N SER A 137 2.88 6.45 -10.09
CA SER A 137 2.85 5.97 -8.71
C SER A 137 1.52 5.29 -8.36
N VAL A 138 0.40 5.76 -8.90
CA VAL A 138 -0.93 5.19 -8.65
C VAL A 138 -1.17 3.93 -9.47
N ARG A 139 -0.85 3.96 -10.77
CA ARG A 139 -1.17 2.86 -11.70
C ARG A 139 -0.19 1.70 -11.60
N HIS A 140 1.07 1.97 -11.27
CA HIS A 140 2.16 1.02 -11.26
C HIS A 140 2.86 1.01 -9.89
N GLN A 141 2.08 0.77 -8.83
CA GLN A 141 2.60 0.67 -7.45
C GLN A 141 3.61 -0.48 -7.26
N ASP A 142 3.63 -1.44 -8.17
CA ASP A 142 4.58 -2.55 -8.27
C ASP A 142 5.92 -2.13 -8.90
N GLN A 143 6.03 -0.89 -9.39
CA GLN A 143 7.21 -0.36 -10.06
C GLN A 143 7.78 0.86 -9.32
N LYS A 144 9.12 0.91 -9.26
CA LYS A 144 9.84 2.07 -8.75
C LYS A 144 10.07 3.09 -9.85
N ILE A 145 9.84 4.35 -9.51
CA ILE A 145 10.16 5.50 -10.34
C ILE A 145 11.56 5.96 -9.93
N ILE A 146 12.45 6.10 -10.92
CA ILE A 146 13.86 6.49 -10.69
C ILE A 146 13.98 7.95 -10.21
N ALA A 147 12.99 8.79 -10.53
CA ALA A 147 12.97 10.19 -10.16
C ALA A 147 12.17 10.45 -8.88
N THR A 148 12.71 11.33 -8.04
CA THR A 148 12.15 11.71 -6.74
C THR A 148 11.77 13.19 -6.77
N PRO A 149 10.49 13.57 -6.72
CA PRO A 149 10.06 14.96 -6.67
C PRO A 149 10.55 15.63 -5.40
N LEU A 150 11.14 16.82 -5.56
CA LEU A 150 11.55 17.67 -4.45
C LEU A 150 10.67 18.91 -4.43
N LEU A 151 9.74 18.94 -3.49
CA LEU A 151 8.74 19.98 -3.36
C LEU A 151 9.23 21.03 -2.36
N ARG A 152 9.52 22.22 -2.91
CA ARG A 152 9.92 23.39 -2.13
C ARG A 152 8.71 24.27 -1.94
N SER A 153 8.39 24.59 -0.70
CA SER A 153 7.33 25.55 -0.42
C SER A 153 7.47 26.14 0.97
N GLU A 154 6.91 27.32 1.18
CA GLU A 154 6.66 27.84 2.52
C GLU A 154 5.68 26.93 3.29
N HIS A 155 5.62 27.11 4.62
CA HIS A 155 4.63 26.42 5.44
C HIS A 155 3.21 26.85 5.05
N GLY A 156 2.25 25.93 5.14
CA GLY A 156 0.83 26.27 4.93
C GLY A 156 0.30 26.17 3.49
N VAL A 157 1.09 25.72 2.50
CA VAL A 157 0.59 25.53 1.11
C VAL A 157 -0.23 24.24 0.89
N GLY A 158 -0.38 23.41 1.92
CA GLY A 158 -1.15 22.15 1.87
C GLY A 158 -0.31 20.87 1.85
N LYS A 159 0.99 20.90 2.21
CA LYS A 159 1.86 19.70 2.22
C LYS A 159 1.30 18.54 3.05
N GLY A 160 0.75 18.84 4.23
CA GLY A 160 0.04 17.86 5.05
C GLY A 160 -1.15 17.25 4.30
N PHE A 161 -1.98 18.07 3.65
CA PHE A 161 -3.08 17.56 2.83
C PHE A 161 -2.61 16.60 1.73
N MET A 162 -1.53 16.93 1.01
CA MET A 162 -0.97 16.03 0.00
C MET A 162 -0.54 14.70 0.62
N ALA A 163 0.26 14.74 1.68
CA ALA A 163 0.89 13.55 2.24
C ALA A 163 -0.06 12.67 3.07
N GLU A 164 -1.04 13.28 3.76
CA GLU A 164 -1.91 12.60 4.72
C GLU A 164 -3.31 12.33 4.19
N THR A 165 -3.75 13.05 3.14
CA THR A 165 -5.10 12.88 2.56
C THR A 165 -5.05 12.46 1.10
N PHE A 166 -4.41 13.26 0.25
CA PHE A 166 -4.45 13.05 -1.20
C PHE A 166 -3.73 11.77 -1.63
N LEU A 167 -2.45 11.60 -1.27
CA LEU A 167 -1.67 10.41 -1.64
C LEU A 167 -2.21 9.12 -1.00
N PRO A 168 -2.57 9.07 0.30
CA PRO A 168 -3.18 7.88 0.89
C PRO A 168 -4.55 7.54 0.28
N GLY A 169 -5.32 8.54 -0.15
CA GLY A 169 -6.58 8.34 -0.86
C GLY A 169 -6.39 7.68 -2.24
N LEU A 170 -5.33 8.05 -2.96
CA LEU A 170 -5.01 7.50 -4.29
C LEU A 170 -4.27 6.16 -4.25
N LEU A 171 -3.37 5.95 -3.28
CA LEU A 171 -2.48 4.79 -3.22
C LEU A 171 -2.99 3.68 -2.30
N GLY A 172 -3.91 4.01 -1.41
CA GLY A 172 -4.34 3.18 -0.30
C GLY A 172 -3.74 3.70 1.01
N LYS A 173 -4.56 3.74 2.06
CA LYS A 173 -4.22 4.38 3.35
C LYS A 173 -2.93 3.85 3.98
N SER A 174 -2.64 2.56 3.81
CA SER A 174 -1.44 1.90 4.34
C SER A 174 -0.22 2.02 3.43
N SER A 175 -0.40 2.37 2.15
CA SER A 175 0.63 2.37 1.11
C SER A 175 1.42 3.67 1.05
N ALA A 176 0.87 4.76 1.59
CA ALA A 176 1.53 6.07 1.64
C ALA A 176 1.69 6.55 3.09
N ALA A 177 2.79 7.25 3.38
CA ALA A 177 2.98 7.90 4.68
C ALA A 177 3.86 9.16 4.59
N LEU A 178 3.59 10.11 5.47
CA LEU A 178 4.50 11.20 5.82
C LEU A 178 5.46 10.69 6.91
N CYS A 179 6.76 10.88 6.73
CA CYS A 179 7.75 10.50 7.74
C CYS A 179 9.01 11.36 7.66
N HIS A 180 9.89 11.22 8.65
CA HIS A 180 11.21 11.81 8.58
C HIS A 180 12.21 10.81 8.01
N LEU A 181 13.32 11.31 7.46
CA LEU A 181 14.37 10.45 6.91
C LEU A 181 14.87 9.41 7.92
N LYS A 182 14.98 9.77 9.21
CA LYS A 182 15.43 8.88 10.28
C LYS A 182 14.55 7.65 10.46
N ASP A 183 13.27 7.74 10.10
CA ASP A 183 12.30 6.65 10.23
C ASP A 183 12.47 5.62 9.10
N VAL A 184 13.27 5.96 8.08
CA VAL A 184 13.58 5.10 6.93
C VAL A 184 15.00 4.52 7.05
N VAL A 185 15.97 5.36 7.45
CA VAL A 185 17.40 5.00 7.48
C VAL A 185 17.92 4.63 8.87
N GLY A 186 17.10 4.77 9.91
CA GLY A 186 17.48 4.50 11.30
C GLY A 186 17.59 3.01 11.62
N ASP A 187 17.99 2.72 12.86
CA ASP A 187 18.13 1.35 13.37
C ASP A 187 16.80 0.59 13.39
N PHE A 188 15.69 1.33 13.54
CA PHE A 188 14.33 0.84 13.38
C PHE A 188 13.68 1.59 12.24
N ASN A 189 13.12 0.85 11.29
CA ASN A 189 12.59 1.40 10.05
C ASN A 189 11.23 0.78 9.68
N GLU A 190 10.43 0.43 10.67
CA GLU A 190 9.09 -0.15 10.50
C GLU A 190 8.16 0.68 9.61
N THR A 191 8.38 1.99 9.51
CA THR A 191 7.66 2.90 8.61
C THR A 191 7.69 2.47 7.14
N VAL A 192 8.76 1.80 6.69
CA VAL A 192 8.91 1.37 5.29
C VAL A 192 8.04 0.16 4.93
N GLU A 193 7.53 -0.55 5.93
CA GLU A 193 6.75 -1.75 5.71
C GLU A 193 5.42 -1.46 5.01
N GLY A 194 5.16 -2.22 3.94
CA GLY A 194 3.91 -2.12 3.19
C GLY A 194 3.70 -0.78 2.51
N LYS A 195 4.78 -0.06 2.16
CA LYS A 195 4.73 1.25 1.50
C LYS A 195 5.09 1.15 0.02
N THR A 196 4.42 1.98 -0.77
CA THR A 196 4.74 2.25 -2.19
C THR A 196 5.08 3.72 -2.40
N CYS A 197 4.72 4.61 -1.46
CA CYS A 197 5.14 6.01 -1.47
C CYS A 197 5.49 6.50 -0.07
N LEU A 198 6.61 7.18 0.08
CA LEU A 198 6.99 7.88 1.32
C LEU A 198 7.24 9.35 1.01
N VAL A 199 6.53 10.23 1.73
CA VAL A 199 6.79 11.66 1.74
C VAL A 199 7.74 11.95 2.89
N ILE A 200 8.98 12.33 2.56
CA ILE A 200 10.00 12.67 3.54
C ILE A 200 9.89 14.15 3.87
N ASP A 201 9.45 14.47 5.09
CA ASP A 201 9.37 15.84 5.56
C ASP A 201 10.66 16.27 6.26
N GLU A 202 11.18 17.40 5.80
CA GLU A 202 12.29 18.14 6.38
C GLU A 202 13.61 17.35 6.47
N VAL A 203 14.57 17.77 5.65
CA VAL A 203 15.90 17.16 5.59
C VAL A 203 16.83 17.80 6.62
N TYR A 204 16.73 17.38 7.89
CA TYR A 204 17.55 17.90 9.00
C TYR A 204 19.03 17.46 8.99
N ARG A 205 19.42 16.52 8.13
CA ARG A 205 20.81 16.02 8.01
C ARG A 205 21.58 16.77 6.92
N SER A 206 22.90 16.59 6.90
CA SER A 206 23.72 17.14 5.81
C SER A 206 23.16 16.68 4.47
N LYS A 207 22.92 17.65 3.57
CA LYS A 207 22.20 17.47 2.31
C LYS A 207 22.75 16.33 1.44
N LYS A 208 24.07 16.11 1.51
CA LYS A 208 24.77 15.00 0.84
C LYS A 208 24.40 13.65 1.45
N SER A 209 24.45 13.52 2.78
CA SER A 209 24.10 12.28 3.46
C SER A 209 22.67 11.84 3.14
N THR A 210 21.72 12.77 3.11
CA THR A 210 20.34 12.44 2.75
C THR A 210 20.21 11.96 1.32
N THR A 211 20.86 12.65 0.38
CA THR A 211 20.84 12.27 -1.03
C THR A 211 21.42 10.87 -1.25
N ASP A 212 22.55 10.57 -0.61
CA ASP A 212 23.22 9.28 -0.72
C ASP A 212 22.36 8.15 -0.10
N SER A 213 21.73 8.39 1.05
CA SER A 213 20.83 7.41 1.67
C SER A 213 19.60 7.11 0.81
N LEU A 214 18.94 8.14 0.27
CA LEU A 214 17.74 7.94 -0.57
C LEU A 214 18.09 7.23 -1.88
N LYS A 215 19.21 7.57 -2.52
CA LYS A 215 19.70 6.86 -3.71
C LYS A 215 19.97 5.38 -3.43
N SER A 216 20.59 5.09 -2.30
CA SER A 216 20.83 3.69 -1.88
C SER A 216 19.51 2.92 -1.76
N ILE A 217 18.52 3.49 -1.07
CA ILE A 217 17.21 2.83 -0.92
C ILE A 217 16.51 2.68 -2.26
N GLN A 218 16.44 3.72 -3.07
CA GLN A 218 15.76 3.72 -4.36
C GLN A 218 16.38 2.71 -5.35
N GLY A 219 17.70 2.49 -5.28
CA GLY A 219 18.41 1.51 -6.10
C GLY A 219 18.15 0.05 -5.70
N ASN A 220 17.89 -0.23 -4.42
CA ASN A 220 17.80 -1.59 -3.91
C ASN A 220 16.47 -2.27 -4.24
N ALA A 221 16.49 -3.52 -4.69
CA ALA A 221 15.28 -4.32 -4.93
C ALA A 221 14.59 -4.78 -3.63
N THR A 222 15.34 -4.84 -2.53
CA THR A 222 14.87 -5.29 -1.21
C THR A 222 15.37 -4.38 -0.10
N LEU A 223 14.66 -4.34 1.03
CA LEU A 223 15.06 -3.62 2.24
C LEU A 223 15.18 -4.57 3.42
N THR A 224 16.16 -4.31 4.29
CA THR A 224 16.21 -4.93 5.61
C THR A 224 15.26 -4.20 6.54
N LEU A 225 14.27 -4.92 7.05
CA LEU A 225 13.25 -4.41 7.95
C LEU A 225 13.60 -4.76 9.40
N ARG A 226 13.70 -3.72 10.23
CA ARG A 226 14.03 -3.81 11.65
C ARG A 226 12.91 -3.16 12.45
N ARG A 227 12.21 -3.97 13.25
CA ARG A 227 11.15 -3.51 14.16
C ARG A 227 11.60 -3.76 15.59
N LYS A 228 11.07 -2.99 16.54
CA LYS A 228 11.41 -3.17 17.95
C LYS A 228 10.95 -4.55 18.44
N HIS A 229 11.84 -5.27 19.10
CA HIS A 229 11.56 -6.58 19.71
C HIS A 229 11.09 -7.65 18.71
N GLN A 230 11.39 -7.50 17.41
CA GLN A 230 11.03 -8.46 16.38
C GLN A 230 12.29 -8.94 15.62
N PRO A 231 12.26 -10.14 15.03
CA PRO A 231 13.31 -10.60 14.13
C PRO A 231 13.50 -9.64 12.95
N VAL A 232 14.75 -9.50 12.52
CA VAL A 232 15.10 -8.79 11.30
C VAL A 232 14.67 -9.63 10.10
N VAL A 233 13.96 -9.01 9.16
CA VAL A 233 13.49 -9.68 7.94
C VAL A 233 13.90 -8.87 6.70
N VAL A 234 13.86 -9.51 5.54
CA VAL A 234 14.07 -8.85 4.24
C VAL A 234 12.73 -8.75 3.54
N ILE A 235 12.39 -7.57 3.06
CA ILE A 235 11.17 -7.30 2.30
C ILE A 235 11.50 -6.77 0.90
N ASP A 236 10.59 -6.97 -0.05
CA ASP A 236 10.67 -6.34 -1.36
C ASP A 236 10.50 -4.82 -1.26
N ASN A 237 11.17 -4.07 -2.14
CA ASN A 237 11.17 -2.62 -2.14
C ASN A 237 10.38 -2.04 -3.33
N TYR A 238 9.22 -1.46 -3.03
CA TYR A 238 8.36 -0.77 -4.00
C TYR A 238 8.28 0.75 -3.75
N ILE A 239 9.15 1.28 -2.88
CA ILE A 239 8.99 2.64 -2.35
C ILE A 239 9.46 3.67 -3.38
N ASN A 240 8.53 4.57 -3.72
CA ASN A 240 8.79 5.84 -4.36
C ASN A 240 8.88 6.95 -3.30
N PHE A 241 9.76 7.93 -3.51
CA PHE A 241 9.92 9.04 -2.58
C PHE A 241 9.37 10.34 -3.16
N ILE A 242 8.78 11.15 -2.28
CA ILE A 242 8.63 12.60 -2.46
C ILE A 242 9.36 13.24 -1.30
N ILE A 243 10.09 14.33 -1.54
CA ILE A 243 10.77 15.07 -0.48
C ILE A 243 10.12 16.44 -0.39
N THR A 244 9.75 16.85 0.82
CA THR A 244 9.30 18.21 1.10
C THR A 244 10.38 18.96 1.86
N SER A 245 10.56 20.24 1.54
CA SER A 245 11.50 21.09 2.26
C SER A 245 11.06 22.55 2.24
N ASN A 246 11.34 23.22 3.36
CA ASN A 246 11.21 24.68 3.49
C ASN A 246 12.52 25.40 3.09
N ASP A 247 13.61 24.67 2.88
CA ASP A 247 14.92 25.23 2.55
C ASP A 247 15.02 25.63 1.07
N HIS A 248 15.68 26.76 0.80
CA HIS A 248 15.92 27.25 -0.55
C HIS A 248 16.80 26.30 -1.40
N ILE A 249 17.63 25.46 -0.74
CA ILE A 249 18.47 24.41 -1.34
C ILE A 249 18.33 23.15 -0.48
N PRO A 250 17.36 22.26 -0.74
CA PRO A 250 17.07 21.14 0.18
C PRO A 250 18.08 20.00 0.15
N LEU A 251 18.70 19.75 -1.01
CA LEU A 251 19.60 18.63 -1.25
C LEU A 251 20.93 19.11 -1.86
N ALA A 252 21.98 18.30 -1.74
CA ALA A 252 23.28 18.65 -2.27
C ALA A 252 23.21 18.49 -3.80
N ARG A 253 23.53 19.56 -4.52
CA ARG A 253 23.61 19.53 -5.98
C ARG A 253 24.65 18.52 -6.42
N ILE A 254 24.25 17.54 -7.21
CA ILE A 254 25.17 16.64 -7.90
C ILE A 254 25.28 17.13 -9.33
N SER A 255 26.49 17.12 -9.89
CA SER A 255 26.84 17.66 -11.22
C SER A 255 26.05 17.12 -12.42
N HIS A 256 25.14 16.17 -12.21
CA HIS A 256 24.31 15.52 -13.24
C HIS A 256 22.80 15.71 -13.05
N ASP A 257 22.37 16.55 -12.10
CA ASP A 257 20.96 16.92 -11.97
C ASP A 257 20.51 17.74 -13.19
N ARG A 258 19.54 17.22 -13.93
CA ARG A 258 18.95 17.91 -15.09
C ARG A 258 17.91 18.90 -14.62
N ILE A 259 18.35 20.07 -14.16
CA ILE A 259 17.47 21.24 -14.00
C ILE A 259 17.84 22.24 -15.08
N ASN A 260 16.83 22.71 -15.82
CA ASN A 260 16.95 23.79 -16.78
C ASN A 260 17.62 24.99 -16.10
N LYS A 261 18.82 25.34 -16.58
CA LYS A 261 19.41 26.64 -16.28
C LYS A 261 18.59 27.67 -17.05
N ASN A 262 17.60 28.28 -16.40
CA ASN A 262 17.08 29.62 -16.72
C ASN A 262 16.04 30.01 -15.65
N GLY A 263 16.31 31.13 -14.97
CA GLY A 263 15.57 31.69 -13.84
C GLY A 263 16.51 32.56 -13.03
#